data_AF-E6QC79-F1
#
_entry.id   AF-E6QC79-F1
#
_cell.length_a   1.000
_cell.length_b   1.000
_cell.length_c   1.000
_cell.angle_alpha   90.00
_cell.angle_beta   90.00
_cell.angle_gamma   90.00
#
_symmetry.space_group_name_H-M   'P 1'
#
loop_
_entity.id
_entity.type
_entity.pdbx_description
1 polymer ?
#
loop_
_entity_poly.entity_id
_entity_poly.type
_entity_poly.pdbx_seq_one_letter_code
_entity_poly.pdbx_strand_id
1 'polypeptide(L)'
;MITSNSSNLASPLALAILELATRYLLENEFALASELGEAVDALLVEEDEETLDMVSSLLYEKDPEASEDFWDFARERAEMFMTETGQISTLFAIPVLDPNEIHGFSAEDAAASFVEHGLVCEDATVLFYPVPVDGGQLMNMSPVEVFRLHTALGENYREAATLLTTQEYAQGTHPFVCFVGVVTYSAQMPGECLAWEMPSDDFVRRIQDWSEQAAFTVLGLEVRRRALGYPGRFVFAVREGAQEYQDIVLEEFVAKAAQTGSGKVLARLKDHPILEGLTLELYDVSQEYGAVYIPWKQLGQARADVIEHIFDLLRDAGVLGIMFHDYDTEDAPKGVRH
;
A
#
# COMPACT_ATOMS: atom_id res chain seq x y z
N MET A 1 0.74 -14.73 -38.24
CA MET A 1 0.28 -13.38 -38.61
C MET A 1 -1.23 -13.45 -38.84
N ILE A 2 -1.98 -13.23 -37.77
CA ILE A 2 -3.36 -12.77 -37.82
C ILE A 2 -3.33 -11.53 -36.94
N THR A 3 -3.18 -10.37 -37.59
CA THR A 3 -3.42 -9.08 -36.97
C THR A 3 -4.92 -8.95 -36.79
N SER A 4 -5.40 -9.20 -35.56
CA SER A 4 -6.73 -8.75 -35.16
C SER A 4 -6.67 -7.24 -35.02
N ASN A 5 -7.10 -6.52 -36.06
CA ASN A 5 -7.56 -5.15 -35.93
C ASN A 5 -8.85 -5.17 -35.08
N SER A 6 -8.72 -5.10 -33.75
CA SER A 6 -9.75 -4.51 -32.91
C SER A 6 -9.52 -3.01 -32.94
N SER A 7 -10.47 -2.23 -33.44
CA SER A 7 -10.42 -0.79 -33.25
C SER A 7 -10.67 -0.54 -31.76
N ASN A 8 -9.62 -0.24 -31.00
CA ASN A 8 -9.67 0.18 -29.60
C ASN A 8 -10.35 1.55 -29.51
N LEU A 9 -11.67 1.60 -29.67
CA LEU A 9 -12.46 2.76 -29.32
C LEU A 9 -12.81 2.61 -27.85
N ALA A 10 -12.15 3.38 -26.99
CA ALA A 10 -12.52 3.52 -25.59
C ALA A 10 -14.03 3.81 -25.49
N SER A 11 -14.69 3.21 -24.50
CA SER A 11 -16.13 3.42 -24.31
C SER A 11 -16.42 4.91 -24.07
N PRO A 12 -17.60 5.44 -24.47
CA PRO A 12 -17.96 6.83 -24.18
C PRO A 12 -17.89 7.17 -22.69
N LEU A 13 -18.17 6.18 -21.83
CA LEU A 13 -18.05 6.31 -20.38
C LEU A 13 -16.58 6.46 -19.96
N ALA A 14 -15.70 5.57 -20.42
CA ALA A 14 -14.26 5.65 -20.15
C ALA A 14 -13.66 6.99 -20.58
N LEU A 15 -14.08 7.52 -21.74
CA LEU A 15 -13.61 8.82 -22.23
C LEU A 15 -14.09 9.99 -21.36
N ALA A 16 -15.33 9.95 -20.87
CA ALA A 16 -15.85 10.99 -19.97
C ALA A 16 -15.12 10.98 -18.62
N ILE A 17 -14.87 9.80 -18.05
CA ILE A 17 -14.13 9.65 -16.80
C ILE A 17 -12.67 10.07 -16.99
N LEU A 18 -12.04 9.69 -18.09
CA LEU A 18 -10.69 10.14 -18.45
C LEU A 18 -10.57 11.67 -18.51
N GLU A 19 -11.58 12.36 -19.05
CA GLU A 19 -11.61 13.82 -19.10
C GLU A 19 -11.65 14.43 -17.69
N LEU A 20 -12.51 13.90 -16.80
CA LEU A 20 -12.57 14.31 -15.40
C LEU A 20 -11.23 14.06 -14.68
N ALA A 21 -10.68 12.85 -14.82
CA ALA A 21 -9.42 12.46 -14.19
C ALA A 21 -8.24 13.30 -14.71
N THR A 22 -8.17 13.58 -16.02
CA THR A 22 -7.15 14.46 -16.60
C THR A 22 -7.21 15.85 -15.95
N ARG A 23 -8.39 16.46 -15.89
CA ARG A 23 -8.54 17.81 -15.33
C ARG A 23 -8.24 17.85 -13.83
N TYR A 24 -8.66 16.81 -13.10
CA TYR A 24 -8.41 16.71 -11.67
C TYR A 24 -6.92 16.48 -11.35
N LEU A 25 -6.30 15.45 -11.94
CA LEU A 25 -4.95 14.99 -11.59
C LEU A 25 -3.84 15.78 -12.27
N LEU A 26 -4.00 16.11 -13.56
CA LEU A 26 -2.96 16.77 -14.35
C LEU A 26 -3.13 18.29 -14.37
N GLU A 27 -4.37 18.78 -14.44
CA GLU A 27 -4.66 20.22 -14.52
C GLU A 27 -4.93 20.84 -13.14
N ASN A 28 -4.90 20.03 -12.07
CA ASN A 28 -5.10 20.45 -10.67
C ASN A 28 -6.46 21.13 -10.42
N GLU A 29 -7.50 20.74 -11.18
CA GLU A 29 -8.86 21.24 -10.98
C GLU A 29 -9.57 20.50 -9.84
N PHE A 30 -9.11 20.71 -8.60
CA PHE A 30 -9.60 19.98 -7.41
C PHE A 30 -11.11 20.11 -7.14
N ALA A 31 -11.79 21.08 -7.75
CA ALA A 31 -13.25 21.21 -7.69
C ALA A 31 -14.00 20.02 -8.31
N LEU A 32 -13.35 19.25 -9.19
CA LEU A 32 -13.93 18.07 -9.85
C LEU A 32 -13.87 16.79 -9.01
N ALA A 33 -13.27 16.83 -7.81
CA ALA A 33 -13.11 15.65 -6.96
C ALA A 33 -14.43 14.92 -6.69
N SER A 34 -15.53 15.67 -6.51
CA SER A 34 -16.86 15.08 -6.28
C SER A 34 -17.39 14.36 -7.51
N GLU A 35 -17.32 14.98 -8.70
CA GLU A 35 -17.84 14.40 -9.94
C GLU A 35 -17.03 13.17 -10.36
N LEU A 36 -15.70 13.23 -10.21
CA LEU A 36 -14.83 12.08 -10.44
C LEU A 36 -15.12 10.96 -9.44
N GLY A 37 -15.29 11.30 -8.16
CA GLY A 37 -15.64 10.35 -7.10
C GLY A 37 -16.96 9.64 -7.39
N GLU A 38 -18.02 10.36 -7.75
CA GLU A 38 -19.32 9.78 -8.11
C GLU A 38 -19.23 8.84 -9.32
N ALA A 39 -18.42 9.19 -10.32
CA ALA A 39 -18.21 8.34 -11.49
C ALA A 39 -17.46 7.04 -11.13
N VAL A 40 -16.43 7.12 -10.28
CA VAL A 40 -15.70 5.95 -9.80
C VAL A 40 -16.59 5.07 -8.92
N ASP A 41 -17.35 5.66 -7.99
CA ASP A 41 -18.28 4.92 -7.13
C ASP A 41 -19.30 4.11 -7.96
N ALA A 42 -19.80 4.68 -9.06
CA ALA A 42 -20.70 3.98 -9.97
C ALA A 42 -20.04 2.74 -10.61
N LEU A 43 -18.77 2.86 -11.06
CA LEU A 43 -18.03 1.72 -11.60
C LEU A 43 -17.77 0.63 -10.54
N LEU A 44 -17.49 1.03 -9.30
CA LEU A 44 -17.29 0.09 -8.20
C LEU A 44 -18.56 -0.70 -7.89
N VAL A 45 -19.71 -0.02 -7.84
CA VAL A 45 -21.02 -0.65 -7.61
C VAL A 45 -21.41 -1.59 -8.76
N GLU A 46 -21.08 -1.23 -10.00
CA GLU A 46 -21.30 -2.08 -11.18
C GLU A 46 -20.22 -3.16 -11.36
N GLU A 47 -19.17 -3.14 -10.54
CA GLU A 47 -17.98 -3.98 -10.62
C GLU A 47 -17.30 -3.93 -12.01
N ASP A 48 -17.33 -2.77 -12.67
CA ASP A 48 -16.79 -2.54 -14.01
C ASP A 48 -15.28 -2.24 -13.99
N GLU A 49 -14.50 -3.29 -13.74
CA GLU A 49 -13.03 -3.26 -13.74
C GLU A 49 -12.44 -2.92 -15.11
N GLU A 50 -13.10 -3.35 -16.21
CA GLU A 50 -12.64 -3.10 -17.58
C GLU A 50 -12.61 -1.60 -17.90
N THR A 51 -13.62 -0.84 -17.46
CA THR A 51 -13.63 0.61 -17.64
C THR A 51 -12.56 1.30 -16.79
N LEU A 52 -12.32 0.87 -15.55
CA LEU A 52 -11.24 1.40 -14.70
C LEU A 52 -9.86 1.17 -15.36
N ASP A 53 -9.60 -0.04 -15.83
CA ASP A 53 -8.37 -0.41 -16.55
C ASP A 53 -8.16 0.44 -17.80
N MET A 54 -9.24 0.69 -18.56
CA MET A 54 -9.19 1.52 -19.76
C MET A 54 -8.82 2.97 -19.43
N VAL A 55 -9.44 3.56 -18.39
CA VAL A 55 -9.14 4.93 -17.95
C VAL A 55 -7.69 5.04 -17.50
N SER A 56 -7.22 4.11 -16.67
CA SER A 56 -5.81 4.05 -16.24
C SER A 56 -4.86 3.95 -17.42
N SER A 57 -5.12 3.04 -18.37
CA SER A 57 -4.27 2.86 -19.55
C SER A 57 -4.15 4.14 -20.38
N LEU A 58 -5.25 4.87 -20.55
CA LEU A 58 -5.29 6.13 -21.29
C LEU A 58 -4.63 7.29 -20.52
N LEU A 59 -4.70 7.29 -19.19
CA LEU A 59 -3.94 8.22 -18.34
C LEU A 59 -2.45 7.92 -18.44
N TYR A 60 -2.05 6.65 -18.40
CA TYR A 60 -0.65 6.24 -18.50
C TYR A 60 0.02 6.73 -19.80
N GLU A 61 -0.72 6.73 -20.91
CA GLU A 61 -0.25 7.29 -22.20
C GLU A 61 0.02 8.81 -22.13
N LYS A 62 -0.64 9.53 -21.22
CA LYS A 62 -0.44 10.98 -20.99
C LYS A 62 0.66 11.22 -19.97
N ASP A 63 0.56 10.55 -18.83
CA ASP A 63 1.45 10.63 -17.68
C ASP A 63 1.33 9.35 -16.84
N PRO A 64 2.41 8.56 -16.70
CA PRO A 64 2.43 7.39 -15.83
C PRO A 64 2.05 7.68 -14.38
N GLU A 65 2.40 8.84 -13.84
CA GLU A 65 2.10 9.21 -12.45
C GLU A 65 0.58 9.41 -12.26
N ALA A 66 -0.09 10.05 -13.23
CA ALA A 66 -1.54 10.24 -13.17
C ALA A 66 -2.34 8.93 -13.23
N SER A 67 -1.81 7.89 -13.89
CA SER A 67 -2.43 6.57 -13.86
C SER A 67 -2.38 5.95 -12.46
N GLU A 68 -1.27 6.09 -11.76
CA GLU A 68 -1.11 5.59 -10.39
C GLU A 68 -1.97 6.38 -9.41
N ASP A 69 -1.97 7.71 -9.50
CA ASP A 69 -2.82 8.57 -8.68
C ASP A 69 -4.31 8.26 -8.89
N PHE A 70 -4.72 7.92 -10.11
CA PHE A 70 -6.09 7.48 -10.39
C PHE A 70 -6.41 6.14 -9.72
N TRP A 71 -5.49 5.16 -9.77
CA TRP A 71 -5.68 3.89 -9.06
C TRP A 71 -5.75 4.08 -7.56
N ASP A 72 -4.87 4.89 -6.98
CA ASP A 72 -4.87 5.21 -5.56
C ASP A 72 -6.16 5.91 -5.17
N PHE A 73 -6.59 6.91 -5.93
CA PHE A 73 -7.90 7.54 -5.75
C PHE A 73 -9.03 6.52 -5.79
N ALA A 74 -9.06 5.63 -6.78
CA ALA A 74 -10.12 4.61 -6.90
C ALA A 74 -10.10 3.60 -5.75
N ARG A 75 -8.93 3.18 -5.26
CA ARG A 75 -8.83 2.31 -4.07
C ARG A 75 -9.30 3.04 -2.81
N GLU A 76 -8.96 4.33 -2.66
CA GLU A 76 -9.44 5.16 -1.56
C GLU A 76 -10.97 5.38 -1.59
N ARG A 77 -11.58 5.41 -2.79
CA ARG A 77 -13.04 5.37 -2.94
C ARG A 77 -13.60 4.02 -2.54
N ALA A 78 -12.97 2.93 -2.97
CA ALA A 78 -13.43 1.57 -2.69
C ALA A 78 -13.44 1.21 -1.19
N GLU A 79 -12.58 1.81 -0.38
CA GLU A 79 -12.55 1.58 1.07
C GLU A 79 -13.56 2.42 1.86
N MET A 80 -14.23 3.41 1.26
CA MET A 80 -15.20 4.27 1.95
C MET A 80 -16.38 4.65 1.05
N PHE A 81 -17.59 4.24 1.43
CA PHE A 81 -18.79 4.62 0.71
C PHE A 81 -20.00 4.78 1.63
N MET A 82 -21.01 5.48 1.10
CA MET A 82 -22.31 5.62 1.74
C MET A 82 -23.22 4.48 1.30
N THR A 83 -23.63 3.65 2.24
CA THR A 83 -24.59 2.56 2.01
C THR A 83 -25.96 3.10 1.62
N GLU A 84 -26.80 2.26 1.01
CA GLU A 84 -28.19 2.59 0.67
C GLU A 84 -29.03 3.02 1.88
N THR A 85 -28.62 2.60 3.09
CA THR A 85 -29.29 2.94 4.35
C THR A 85 -28.85 4.28 4.95
N GLY A 86 -27.95 5.02 4.29
CA GLY A 86 -27.42 6.29 4.75
C GLY A 86 -26.37 6.17 5.87
N GLN A 87 -25.77 4.99 6.02
CA GLN A 87 -24.59 4.79 6.86
C GLN A 87 -23.33 4.95 6.02
N ILE A 88 -22.30 5.57 6.58
CA ILE A 88 -20.94 5.54 6.05
C ILE A 88 -20.30 4.24 6.53
N SER A 89 -19.62 3.56 5.62
CA SER A 89 -18.84 2.37 5.91
C SER A 89 -17.40 2.59 5.48
N THR A 90 -16.44 2.19 6.32
CA THR A 90 -15.00 2.41 6.10
C THR A 90 -14.22 1.14 6.42
N LEU A 91 -13.40 0.68 5.47
CA LEU A 91 -12.48 -0.44 5.64
C LEU A 91 -11.19 0.02 6.33
N PHE A 92 -10.67 -0.77 7.26
CA PHE A 92 -9.44 -0.48 7.98
C PHE A 92 -8.54 -1.71 8.09
N ALA A 93 -7.24 -1.46 8.33
CA ALA A 93 -6.26 -2.51 8.55
C ALA A 93 -5.31 -2.20 9.72
N ILE A 94 -4.76 -3.26 10.32
CA ILE A 94 -3.72 -3.23 11.35
C ILE A 94 -2.57 -4.12 10.89
N PRO A 95 -1.43 -3.54 10.46
CA PRO A 95 -0.29 -4.32 9.99
C PRO A 95 0.60 -4.81 11.14
N VAL A 96 1.13 -6.03 11.02
CA VAL A 96 1.88 -6.75 12.06
C VAL A 96 3.01 -7.58 11.43
N LEU A 97 4.19 -7.55 12.06
CA LEU A 97 5.44 -8.10 11.56
C LEU A 97 5.56 -9.63 11.63
N ASP A 98 5.03 -10.28 12.69
CA ASP A 98 5.19 -11.74 12.87
C ASP A 98 3.83 -12.46 13.06
N PRO A 99 3.35 -13.24 12.06
CA PRO A 99 2.14 -14.04 12.15
C PRO A 99 2.16 -15.09 13.27
N ASN A 100 3.32 -15.67 13.56
CA ASN A 100 3.43 -16.87 14.39
C ASN A 100 3.28 -16.56 15.88
N GLU A 101 3.39 -15.28 16.23
CA GLU A 101 3.43 -14.81 17.59
C GLU A 101 2.13 -14.12 18.02
N ILE A 102 1.12 -14.15 17.15
CA ILE A 102 -0.21 -13.65 17.45
C ILE A 102 -0.99 -14.74 18.17
N HIS A 103 -1.02 -14.67 19.50
CA HIS A 103 -1.70 -15.63 20.35
C HIS A 103 -2.82 -14.95 21.13
N GLY A 104 -4.05 -15.44 20.97
CA GLY A 104 -5.20 -14.92 21.72
C GLY A 104 -5.82 -13.64 21.14
N PHE A 105 -5.60 -13.34 19.86
CA PHE A 105 -6.34 -12.30 19.17
C PHE A 105 -7.86 -12.50 19.33
N SER A 106 -8.56 -11.44 19.70
CA SER A 106 -10.00 -11.41 19.86
C SER A 106 -10.59 -10.22 19.14
N ALA A 107 -11.34 -10.50 18.06
CA ALA A 107 -12.04 -9.49 17.28
C ALA A 107 -12.99 -8.62 18.14
N GLU A 108 -13.65 -9.25 19.11
CA GLU A 108 -14.58 -8.58 20.02
C GLU A 108 -13.84 -7.65 20.99
N ASP A 109 -12.74 -8.10 21.59
CA ASP A 109 -11.96 -7.28 22.52
C ASP A 109 -11.23 -6.13 21.78
N ALA A 110 -10.78 -6.38 20.54
CA ALA A 110 -10.20 -5.34 19.69
C ALA A 110 -11.23 -4.26 19.32
N ALA A 111 -12.45 -4.66 18.92
CA ALA A 111 -13.55 -3.73 18.65
C ALA A 111 -13.94 -2.93 19.90
N ALA A 112 -14.08 -3.58 21.06
CA ALA A 112 -14.41 -2.92 22.31
C ALA A 112 -13.31 -1.90 22.71
N SER A 113 -12.04 -2.24 22.49
CA SER A 113 -10.92 -1.34 22.77
C SER A 113 -10.96 -0.07 21.90
N PHE A 114 -11.35 -0.16 20.63
CA PHE A 114 -11.49 1.00 19.74
C PHE A 114 -12.51 1.99 20.27
N VAL A 115 -13.63 1.50 20.80
CA VAL A 115 -14.68 2.32 21.41
C VAL A 115 -14.20 2.91 22.74
N GLU A 116 -13.64 2.09 23.63
CA GLU A 116 -13.15 2.51 24.96
C GLU A 116 -12.14 3.66 24.88
N HIS A 117 -11.26 3.64 23.85
CA HIS A 117 -10.21 4.63 23.67
C HIS A 117 -10.60 5.78 22.73
N GLY A 118 -11.87 5.84 22.29
CA GLY A 118 -12.37 6.93 21.44
C GLY A 118 -11.71 6.99 20.05
N LEU A 119 -11.32 5.83 19.51
CA LEU A 119 -10.88 5.70 18.11
C LEU A 119 -12.05 5.64 17.13
N VAL A 120 -13.21 5.21 17.61
CA VAL A 120 -14.50 5.27 16.92
C VAL A 120 -15.56 5.78 17.90
N CYS A 121 -16.70 6.20 17.39
CA CYS A 121 -17.82 6.67 18.20
C CYS A 121 -18.57 5.47 18.86
N GLU A 122 -19.22 5.70 20.02
CA GLU A 122 -19.88 4.63 20.79
C GLU A 122 -20.98 3.89 20.02
N ASP A 123 -21.60 4.55 19.06
CA ASP A 123 -22.67 4.04 18.21
C ASP A 123 -22.15 3.45 16.89
N ALA A 124 -20.85 3.57 16.61
CA ALA A 124 -20.22 2.93 15.47
C ALA A 124 -20.18 1.40 15.70
N THR A 125 -20.46 0.65 14.64
CA THR A 125 -20.26 -0.80 14.65
C THR A 125 -18.89 -1.11 14.09
N VAL A 126 -18.09 -1.87 14.83
CA VAL A 126 -16.76 -2.32 14.39
C VAL A 126 -16.80 -3.84 14.22
N LEU A 127 -16.52 -4.31 13.01
CA LEU A 127 -16.41 -5.73 12.70
C LEU A 127 -14.97 -6.03 12.28
N PHE A 128 -14.35 -6.97 12.99
CA PHE A 128 -13.02 -7.46 12.67
C PHE A 128 -13.09 -8.81 11.98
N TYR A 129 -12.27 -8.99 10.96
CA TYR A 129 -11.96 -10.28 10.41
C TYR A 129 -10.79 -10.89 11.19
N PRO A 130 -11.03 -11.96 11.97
CA PRO A 130 -10.04 -12.48 12.91
C PRO A 130 -8.96 -13.36 12.25
N VAL A 131 -8.96 -13.46 10.93
CA VAL A 131 -7.99 -14.28 10.20
C VAL A 131 -6.89 -13.36 9.68
N PRO A 132 -5.61 -13.64 10.01
CA PRO A 132 -4.49 -12.89 9.48
C PRO A 132 -4.44 -13.00 7.96
N VAL A 133 -4.26 -11.88 7.27
CA VAL A 133 -4.13 -11.81 5.80
C VAL A 133 -2.75 -11.32 5.43
N ASP A 134 -2.16 -11.87 4.38
CA ASP A 134 -0.88 -11.40 3.86
C ASP A 134 -1.00 -9.94 3.37
N GLY A 135 -0.14 -9.07 3.89
CA GLY A 135 -0.16 -7.65 3.54
C GLY A 135 0.24 -7.37 2.09
N GLY A 136 1.10 -8.21 1.51
CA GLY A 136 1.45 -8.15 0.09
C GLY A 136 0.27 -8.46 -0.81
N GLN A 137 -0.57 -9.42 -0.45
CA GLN A 137 -1.83 -9.70 -1.16
C GLN A 137 -2.76 -8.48 -1.12
N LEU A 138 -2.91 -7.85 0.05
CA LEU A 138 -3.79 -6.68 0.20
C LEU A 138 -3.33 -5.49 -0.65
N MET A 139 -2.01 -5.26 -0.77
CA MET A 139 -1.45 -4.20 -1.62
C MET A 139 -1.78 -4.37 -3.11
N ASN A 140 -1.99 -5.61 -3.55
CA ASN A 140 -2.23 -5.94 -4.95
C ASN A 140 -3.72 -6.03 -5.31
N MET A 141 -4.63 -5.78 -4.36
CA MET A 141 -6.06 -5.81 -4.65
C MET A 141 -6.46 -4.65 -5.56
N SER A 142 -7.24 -4.94 -6.61
CA SER A 142 -7.86 -3.90 -7.42
C SER A 142 -8.92 -3.14 -6.63
N PRO A 143 -9.31 -1.90 -7.01
CA PRO A 143 -10.40 -1.18 -6.38
C PRO A 143 -11.69 -2.00 -6.29
N VAL A 144 -12.02 -2.79 -7.32
CA VAL A 144 -13.20 -3.66 -7.32
C VAL A 144 -13.04 -4.79 -6.30
N GLU A 145 -11.85 -5.39 -6.19
CA GLU A 145 -11.57 -6.39 -5.16
C GLU A 145 -11.64 -5.81 -3.75
N VAL A 146 -11.13 -4.59 -3.52
CA VAL A 146 -11.24 -3.87 -2.25
C VAL A 146 -12.71 -3.60 -1.90
N PHE A 147 -13.50 -3.12 -2.87
CA PHE A 147 -14.93 -2.85 -2.69
C PHE A 147 -15.72 -4.14 -2.37
N ARG A 148 -15.44 -5.24 -3.08
CA ARG A 148 -16.02 -6.56 -2.79
C ARG A 148 -15.63 -7.08 -1.41
N LEU A 149 -14.36 -6.90 -1.00
CA LEU A 149 -13.93 -7.28 0.33
C LEU A 149 -14.70 -6.51 1.41
N HIS A 150 -14.86 -5.21 1.21
CA HIS A 150 -15.59 -4.33 2.11
C HIS A 150 -17.03 -4.78 2.30
N THR A 151 -17.76 -5.00 1.20
CA THR A 151 -19.16 -5.49 1.26
C THR A 151 -19.25 -6.89 1.89
N ALA A 152 -18.34 -7.79 1.52
CA ALA A 152 -18.33 -9.16 2.02
C ALA A 152 -18.02 -9.25 3.53
N LEU A 153 -17.18 -8.38 4.08
CA LEU A 153 -16.88 -8.36 5.52
C LEU A 153 -18.09 -7.98 6.38
N GLY A 154 -19.01 -7.18 5.85
CA GLY A 154 -20.26 -6.83 6.52
C GLY A 154 -21.32 -7.92 6.46
N GLU A 155 -21.33 -8.73 5.39
CA GLU A 155 -22.52 -9.53 5.02
C GLU A 155 -22.24 -11.02 4.76
N ASN A 156 -21.03 -11.37 4.30
CA ASN A 156 -20.70 -12.71 3.77
C ASN A 156 -19.23 -13.13 4.03
N TYR A 157 -18.95 -13.57 5.27
CA TYR A 157 -17.62 -14.03 5.68
C TYR A 157 -16.98 -15.09 4.77
N ARG A 158 -17.77 -15.93 4.07
CA ARG A 158 -17.23 -16.95 3.16
C ARG A 158 -16.63 -16.35 1.90
N GLU A 159 -17.26 -15.29 1.40
CA GLU A 159 -16.78 -14.56 0.23
C GLU A 159 -15.54 -13.75 0.58
N ALA A 160 -15.53 -13.08 1.73
CA ALA A 160 -14.34 -12.42 2.27
C ALA A 160 -13.16 -13.42 2.38
N ALA A 161 -13.39 -14.60 2.96
CA ALA A 161 -12.36 -15.64 3.04
C ALA A 161 -11.85 -16.09 1.66
N THR A 162 -12.71 -16.10 0.64
CA THR A 162 -12.31 -16.48 -0.73
C THR A 162 -11.41 -15.42 -1.32
N LEU A 163 -11.83 -14.15 -1.32
CA LEU A 163 -11.04 -13.01 -1.82
C LEU A 163 -9.66 -12.94 -1.15
N LEU A 164 -9.61 -13.23 0.15
CA LEU A 164 -8.39 -13.19 0.95
C LEU A 164 -7.52 -14.46 0.85
N THR A 165 -7.93 -15.50 0.12
CA THR A 165 -7.14 -16.75 -0.02
C THR A 165 -6.79 -17.12 -1.46
N THR A 166 -7.31 -16.39 -2.46
CA THR A 166 -7.20 -16.76 -3.88
C THR A 166 -5.98 -16.22 -4.63
N GLN A 167 -5.15 -15.35 -4.04
CA GLN A 167 -3.99 -14.81 -4.76
C GLN A 167 -2.74 -15.69 -4.60
N GLU A 168 -2.07 -16.00 -5.71
CA GLU A 168 -0.79 -16.71 -5.70
C GLU A 168 0.30 -15.79 -5.12
N TYR A 169 0.92 -16.22 -4.02
CA TYR A 169 2.05 -15.53 -3.41
C TYR A 169 3.21 -15.43 -4.42
N ALA A 170 3.55 -14.21 -4.84
CA ALA A 170 4.77 -13.97 -5.59
C ALA A 170 5.96 -14.17 -4.64
N GLN A 171 6.82 -15.18 -4.90
CA GLN A 171 8.03 -15.39 -4.11
C GLN A 171 8.83 -14.09 -3.97
N GLY A 172 8.99 -13.59 -2.75
CA GLY A 172 9.69 -12.32 -2.46
C GLY A 172 8.82 -11.16 -1.97
N THR A 173 7.51 -11.36 -1.76
CA THR A 173 6.62 -10.35 -1.16
C THR A 173 6.74 -10.31 0.36
N HIS A 174 6.50 -9.13 0.94
CA HIS A 174 6.60 -8.83 2.36
C HIS A 174 5.66 -9.74 3.21
N PRO A 175 6.15 -10.75 3.97
CA PRO A 175 5.33 -11.67 4.77
C PRO A 175 4.74 -11.04 6.05
N PHE A 176 4.42 -9.74 6.03
CA PHE A 176 3.66 -9.15 7.13
C PHE A 176 2.20 -9.53 7.04
N VAL A 177 1.53 -9.45 8.18
CA VAL A 177 0.12 -9.78 8.33
C VAL A 177 -0.68 -8.53 8.60
N CYS A 178 -1.86 -8.45 8.04
CA CYS A 178 -2.88 -7.48 8.40
C CYS A 178 -4.07 -8.15 9.06
N PHE A 179 -4.55 -7.55 10.15
CA PHE A 179 -5.95 -7.70 10.56
C PHE A 179 -6.77 -6.66 9.81
N VAL A 180 -7.89 -7.08 9.24
CA VAL A 180 -8.77 -6.20 8.48
C VAL A 180 -10.14 -6.14 9.14
N GLY A 181 -10.83 -5.04 8.97
CA GLY A 181 -12.18 -4.88 9.50
C GLY A 181 -12.92 -3.74 8.83
N VAL A 182 -14.20 -3.62 9.19
CA VAL A 182 -15.09 -2.57 8.71
C VAL A 182 -15.70 -1.83 9.90
N VAL A 183 -15.73 -0.51 9.79
CA VAL A 183 -16.48 0.37 10.70
C VAL A 183 -17.70 0.91 9.96
N THR A 184 -18.87 0.89 10.60
CA THR A 184 -20.09 1.53 10.08
C THR A 184 -20.68 2.51 11.07
N TYR A 185 -21.09 3.68 10.60
CA TYR A 185 -21.66 4.77 11.40
C TYR A 185 -22.65 5.61 10.58
N SER A 186 -23.47 6.43 11.25
CA SER A 186 -24.42 7.30 10.55
C SER A 186 -23.70 8.43 9.81
N ALA A 187 -24.13 8.74 8.57
CA ALA A 187 -23.62 9.88 7.82
C ALA A 187 -23.87 11.25 8.50
N GLN A 188 -24.80 11.30 9.45
CA GLN A 188 -25.06 12.50 10.25
C GLN A 188 -24.05 12.69 11.39
N MET A 189 -23.11 11.74 11.57
CA MET A 189 -22.13 11.72 12.64
C MET A 189 -20.67 11.62 12.15
N PRO A 190 -20.11 12.64 11.47
CA PRO A 190 -18.67 12.82 11.47
C PRO A 190 -18.29 13.62 12.73
N GLY A 191 -18.00 12.91 13.81
CA GLY A 191 -17.54 13.49 15.08
C GLY A 191 -16.02 13.43 15.23
N GLU A 192 -15.48 14.14 16.24
CA GLU A 192 -14.06 14.09 16.61
C GLU A 192 -13.60 12.69 17.09
N CYS A 193 -14.43 11.64 17.04
CA CYS A 193 -14.12 10.29 17.51
C CYS A 193 -13.73 9.31 16.41
N LEU A 194 -13.83 9.66 15.12
CA LEU A 194 -13.38 8.79 14.02
C LEU A 194 -11.92 9.12 13.70
N ALA A 195 -10.98 8.60 14.51
CA ALA A 195 -9.56 8.99 14.43
C ALA A 195 -8.99 8.90 13.00
N TRP A 196 -9.38 7.86 12.28
CA TRP A 196 -9.02 7.48 10.91
C TRP A 196 -9.54 8.46 9.82
N GLU A 197 -10.51 9.32 10.15
CA GLU A 197 -11.01 10.40 9.28
C GLU A 197 -10.48 11.79 9.70
N MET A 198 -9.69 11.87 10.77
CA MET A 198 -9.19 13.13 11.31
C MET A 198 -7.94 13.64 10.57
N PRO A 199 -7.64 14.95 10.64
CA PRO A 199 -6.36 15.50 10.20
C PRO A 199 -5.16 14.79 10.86
N SER A 200 -4.10 14.56 10.08
CA SER A 200 -3.01 13.61 10.34
C SER A 200 -2.36 13.69 11.73
N ASP A 201 -2.15 14.88 12.31
CA ASP A 201 -1.38 15.02 13.56
C ASP A 201 -2.16 14.53 14.79
N ASP A 202 -3.47 14.81 14.85
CA ASP A 202 -4.31 14.32 15.94
C ASP A 202 -4.67 12.84 15.74
N PHE A 203 -4.76 12.37 14.49
CA PHE A 203 -4.86 10.95 14.15
C PHE A 203 -3.66 10.17 14.70
N VAL A 204 -2.44 10.57 14.31
CA VAL A 204 -1.20 9.92 14.72
C VAL A 204 -1.10 9.87 16.23
N ARG A 205 -1.39 10.97 16.93
CA ARG A 205 -1.34 11.01 18.40
C ARG A 205 -2.31 10.02 19.05
N ARG A 206 -3.55 9.93 18.57
CA ARG A 206 -4.57 9.03 19.17
C ARG A 206 -4.26 7.57 18.90
N ILE A 207 -3.80 7.24 17.70
CA ILE A 207 -3.37 5.88 17.37
C ILE A 207 -2.08 5.52 18.12
N GLN A 208 -1.15 6.47 18.26
CA GLN A 208 0.03 6.31 19.12
C GLN A 208 -0.37 6.06 20.56
N ASP A 209 -1.24 6.87 21.15
CA ASP A 209 -1.73 6.69 22.52
C ASP A 209 -2.42 5.33 22.70
N TRP A 210 -3.29 4.92 21.77
CA TRP A 210 -3.91 3.60 21.79
C TRP A 210 -2.88 2.46 21.69
N SER A 211 -1.90 2.61 20.79
CA SER A 211 -0.80 1.67 20.65
C SER A 211 0.10 1.65 21.90
N GLU A 212 0.26 2.77 22.60
CA GLU A 212 1.18 2.91 23.73
C GLU A 212 0.56 2.49 25.06
N GLN A 213 -0.74 2.73 25.24
CA GLN A 213 -1.34 2.80 26.56
C GLN A 213 -2.21 1.58 26.94
N ALA A 214 -2.71 0.73 26.03
CA ALA A 214 -3.75 -0.22 26.49
C ALA A 214 -3.96 -1.60 25.84
N ALA A 215 -3.60 -1.93 24.59
CA ALA A 215 -4.25 -3.11 23.99
C ALA A 215 -3.44 -4.04 23.07
N PHE A 216 -2.11 -4.11 23.14
CA PHE A 216 -1.41 -5.19 22.38
C PHE A 216 -1.89 -6.59 22.76
N THR A 217 -2.33 -6.79 23.99
CA THR A 217 -2.95 -8.05 24.43
C THR A 217 -4.24 -8.39 23.68
N VAL A 218 -5.05 -7.41 23.26
CA VAL A 218 -6.28 -7.70 22.49
C VAL A 218 -5.94 -8.10 21.05
N LEU A 219 -4.79 -7.61 20.55
CA LEU A 219 -4.19 -8.06 19.29
C LEU A 219 -3.43 -9.38 19.43
N GLY A 220 -3.35 -9.96 20.64
CA GLY A 220 -2.57 -11.17 20.91
C GLY A 220 -1.05 -10.98 20.84
N LEU A 221 -0.56 -9.74 21.00
CA LEU A 221 0.84 -9.37 20.93
C LEU A 221 1.39 -9.06 22.34
N GLU A 222 2.52 -9.68 22.71
CA GLU A 222 3.17 -9.45 24.01
C GLU A 222 4.08 -8.20 24.01
N VAL A 223 4.50 -7.72 22.83
CA VAL A 223 5.48 -6.64 22.69
C VAL A 223 5.07 -5.67 21.57
N ARG A 224 5.10 -4.37 21.87
CA ARG A 224 4.80 -3.26 20.93
C ARG A 224 5.56 -3.31 19.60
N ARG A 225 6.78 -3.85 19.61
CA ARG A 225 7.75 -3.84 18.48
C ARG A 225 7.35 -4.71 17.27
N ARG A 226 6.08 -5.13 17.17
CA ARG A 226 5.59 -6.02 16.12
C ARG A 226 4.42 -5.43 15.35
N ALA A 227 3.85 -4.30 15.75
CA ALA A 227 2.98 -3.55 14.85
C ALA A 227 3.85 -2.86 13.79
N LEU A 228 3.41 -2.89 12.55
CA LEU A 228 4.03 -2.18 11.43
C LEU A 228 3.10 -1.04 11.03
N GLY A 229 3.66 0.15 10.90
CA GLY A 229 2.91 1.37 10.64
C GLY A 229 1.86 1.68 11.70
N TYR A 230 0.93 2.55 11.34
CA TYR A 230 -0.23 2.88 12.16
C TYR A 230 -1.46 2.12 11.66
N PRO A 231 -2.27 1.54 12.58
CA PRO A 231 -3.66 1.22 12.28
C PRO A 231 -4.35 2.40 11.58
N GLY A 232 -5.01 2.15 10.47
CA GLY A 232 -5.57 3.21 9.64
C GLY A 232 -6.56 2.71 8.60
N ARG A 233 -7.06 3.64 7.77
CA ARG A 233 -7.80 3.33 6.54
C ARG A 233 -7.02 2.28 5.76
N PHE A 234 -7.74 1.33 5.17
CA PHE A 234 -7.16 0.11 4.64
C PHE A 234 -5.95 0.35 3.72
N VAL A 235 -6.09 1.15 2.66
CA VAL A 235 -5.01 1.39 1.69
C VAL A 235 -3.81 2.04 2.36
N PHE A 236 -4.06 3.07 3.18
CA PHE A 236 -3.02 3.80 3.89
C PHE A 236 -2.26 2.89 4.86
N ALA A 237 -2.96 2.16 5.72
CA ALA A 237 -2.35 1.32 6.74
C ALA A 237 -1.56 0.15 6.13
N VAL A 238 -2.08 -0.49 5.09
CA VAL A 238 -1.38 -1.58 4.41
C VAL A 238 -0.09 -1.05 3.76
N ARG A 239 -0.12 0.14 3.16
CA ARG A 239 1.06 0.80 2.57
C ARG A 239 2.11 1.17 3.61
N GLU A 240 1.72 1.82 4.70
CA GLU A 240 2.62 2.14 5.82
C GLU A 240 3.27 0.87 6.40
N GLY A 241 2.48 -0.19 6.58
CA GLY A 241 2.99 -1.49 7.04
C GLY A 241 4.01 -2.09 6.07
N ALA A 242 3.77 -1.99 4.76
CA ALA A 242 4.70 -2.45 3.73
C ALA A 242 6.00 -1.63 3.69
N GLN A 243 5.91 -0.30 3.86
CA GLN A 243 7.07 0.58 3.97
C GLN A 243 7.94 0.21 5.18
N GLU A 244 7.36 0.12 6.37
CA GLU A 244 8.13 -0.22 7.58
C GLU A 244 8.73 -1.63 7.48
N TYR A 245 8.01 -2.59 6.92
CA TYR A 245 8.55 -3.92 6.67
C TYR A 245 9.74 -3.89 5.68
N GLN A 246 9.63 -3.12 4.60
CA GLN A 246 10.70 -2.94 3.62
C GLN A 246 11.97 -2.39 4.29
N ASP A 247 11.81 -1.39 5.16
CA ASP A 247 12.93 -0.76 5.87
C ASP A 247 13.62 -1.78 6.79
N ILE A 248 12.84 -2.58 7.53
CA ILE A 248 13.39 -3.69 8.36
C ILE A 248 14.18 -4.68 7.50
N VAL A 249 13.64 -5.13 6.37
CA VAL A 249 14.34 -6.07 5.48
C VAL A 249 15.62 -5.45 4.91
N LEU A 250 15.58 -4.18 4.53
CA LEU A 250 16.74 -3.46 4.02
C LEU A 250 17.84 -3.34 5.08
N GLU A 251 17.49 -2.96 6.31
CA GLU A 251 18.39 -2.90 7.45
C GLU A 251 19.04 -4.27 7.72
N GLU A 252 18.24 -5.33 7.78
CA GLU A 252 18.73 -6.69 8.01
C GLU A 252 19.67 -7.17 6.89
N PHE A 253 19.32 -6.87 5.64
CA PHE A 253 20.13 -7.21 4.46
C PHE A 253 21.51 -6.53 4.52
N VAL A 254 21.55 -5.23 4.81
CA VAL A 254 22.78 -4.45 4.94
C VAL A 254 23.61 -4.93 6.14
N ALA A 255 22.98 -5.11 7.31
CA ALA A 255 23.64 -5.56 8.53
C ALA A 255 24.27 -6.95 8.36
N LYS A 256 23.56 -7.88 7.71
CA LYS A 256 24.06 -9.23 7.42
C LYS A 256 25.28 -9.19 6.51
N ALA A 257 25.27 -8.38 5.47
CA ALA A 257 26.42 -8.22 4.58
C ALA A 257 27.64 -7.64 5.32
N ALA A 258 27.43 -6.62 6.17
CA ALA A 258 28.49 -6.02 6.98
C ALA A 258 29.09 -7.01 8.01
N GLN A 259 28.27 -7.86 8.63
CA GLN A 259 28.72 -8.84 9.63
C GLN A 259 29.43 -10.07 9.02
N THR A 260 29.06 -10.47 7.81
CA THR A 260 29.60 -11.67 7.14
C THR A 260 30.91 -11.38 6.40
N GLY A 261 31.19 -10.10 6.10
CA GLY A 261 32.33 -9.70 5.30
C GLY A 261 33.68 -9.84 6.00
N SER A 262 34.64 -10.41 5.26
CA SER A 262 36.06 -10.42 5.65
C SER A 262 36.84 -9.22 5.09
N GLY A 263 36.17 -8.35 4.31
CA GLY A 263 36.73 -7.27 3.51
C GLY A 263 35.83 -6.03 3.42
N LYS A 264 36.11 -5.15 2.44
CA LYS A 264 35.38 -3.90 2.20
C LYS A 264 34.12 -4.19 1.40
N VAL A 265 32.94 -4.07 2.02
CA VAL A 265 31.65 -4.19 1.31
C VAL A 265 31.50 -3.02 0.33
N LEU A 266 31.07 -3.34 -0.89
CA LEU A 266 30.69 -2.41 -1.94
C LEU A 266 29.20 -2.56 -2.24
N ALA A 267 28.54 -1.44 -2.55
CA ALA A 267 27.15 -1.42 -2.94
C ALA A 267 26.99 -0.94 -4.39
N ARG A 268 26.05 -1.54 -5.11
CA ARG A 268 25.57 -1.04 -6.40
C ARG A 268 24.07 -0.80 -6.30
N LEU A 269 23.64 0.40 -6.64
CA LEU A 269 22.24 0.77 -6.73
C LEU A 269 21.89 1.04 -8.19
N LYS A 270 20.83 0.40 -8.69
CA LYS A 270 20.35 0.54 -10.07
C LYS A 270 18.83 0.52 -10.10
N ASP A 271 18.25 1.06 -11.15
CA ASP A 271 16.83 0.83 -11.42
C ASP A 271 16.60 -0.66 -11.67
N HIS A 272 15.50 -1.19 -11.14
CA HIS A 272 15.16 -2.58 -11.32
C HIS A 272 14.77 -2.83 -12.80
N PRO A 273 15.24 -3.92 -13.44
CA PRO A 273 15.24 -4.04 -14.90
C PRO A 273 13.86 -4.28 -15.54
N ILE A 274 12.85 -4.62 -14.74
CA ILE A 274 11.52 -5.04 -15.22
C ILE A 274 10.43 -4.29 -14.46
N LEU A 275 10.51 -4.33 -13.12
CA LEU A 275 9.58 -3.65 -12.23
C LEU A 275 10.04 -2.23 -11.91
N GLU A 276 9.08 -1.35 -11.66
CA GLU A 276 9.33 0.00 -11.17
C GLU A 276 9.83 -0.07 -9.71
N GLY A 277 11.09 0.28 -9.50
CA GLY A 277 11.73 0.24 -8.19
C GLY A 277 13.26 0.24 -8.30
N LEU A 278 13.94 0.08 -7.17
CA LEU A 278 15.39 0.03 -7.11
C LEU A 278 15.87 -1.40 -6.80
N THR A 279 17.06 -1.74 -7.29
CA THR A 279 17.78 -2.95 -6.89
C THR A 279 19.07 -2.54 -6.20
N LEU A 280 19.21 -2.88 -4.91
CA LEU A 280 20.45 -2.73 -4.16
C LEU A 280 21.19 -4.07 -4.15
N GLU A 281 22.39 -4.08 -4.73
CA GLU A 281 23.27 -5.24 -4.78
C GLU A 281 24.49 -5.01 -3.87
N LEU A 282 24.81 -5.99 -3.01
CA LEU A 282 25.96 -5.91 -2.10
C LEU A 282 27.03 -6.95 -2.46
N TYR A 283 28.30 -6.52 -2.44
CA TYR A 283 29.44 -7.33 -2.87
C TYR A 283 30.64 -7.20 -1.92
N ASP A 284 31.46 -8.25 -1.83
CA ASP A 284 32.87 -8.17 -1.40
C ASP A 284 33.78 -8.18 -2.63
N VAL A 285 35.07 -7.92 -2.44
CA VAL A 285 36.12 -8.02 -3.48
C VAL A 285 36.20 -9.43 -4.10
N SER A 286 35.62 -10.45 -3.47
CA SER A 286 35.69 -11.86 -3.87
C SER A 286 34.38 -12.48 -4.38
N GLN A 287 33.20 -11.93 -4.04
CA GLN A 287 31.89 -12.52 -4.38
C GLN A 287 30.69 -11.57 -4.14
N GLU A 288 29.55 -11.90 -4.73
CA GLU A 288 28.24 -11.28 -4.47
C GLU A 288 27.61 -11.83 -3.18
N TYR A 289 27.08 -10.94 -2.32
CA TYR A 289 26.32 -11.32 -1.13
C TYR A 289 24.83 -11.51 -1.43
N GLY A 290 24.29 -10.71 -2.34
CA GLY A 290 22.91 -10.79 -2.80
C GLY A 290 22.41 -9.46 -3.35
N ALA A 291 21.13 -9.45 -3.70
CA ALA A 291 20.39 -8.28 -4.16
C ALA A 291 19.04 -8.19 -3.44
N VAL A 292 18.61 -6.97 -3.15
CA VAL A 292 17.27 -6.67 -2.61
C VAL A 292 16.54 -5.72 -3.56
N TYR A 293 15.28 -6.05 -3.86
CA TYR A 293 14.38 -5.20 -4.62
C TYR A 293 13.60 -4.28 -3.68
N ILE A 294 13.49 -3.00 -4.05
CA ILE A 294 12.90 -1.93 -3.25
C ILE A 294 11.79 -1.29 -4.10
N PRO A 295 10.51 -1.70 -3.93
CA PRO A 295 9.35 -1.22 -4.68
C PRO A 295 8.88 0.19 -4.29
N TRP A 296 9.79 1.16 -4.13
CA TRP A 296 9.49 2.49 -3.58
C TRP A 296 8.28 3.21 -4.21
N LYS A 297 8.09 3.08 -5.53
CA LYS A 297 7.00 3.74 -6.26
C LYS A 297 5.64 3.15 -5.92
N GLN A 298 5.54 1.81 -5.84
CA GLN A 298 4.33 1.10 -5.41
C GLN A 298 3.95 1.44 -3.97
N LEU A 299 4.93 1.85 -3.16
CA LEU A 299 4.74 2.27 -1.78
C LEU A 299 4.46 3.78 -1.65
N GLY A 300 4.37 4.54 -2.74
CA GLY A 300 4.11 5.98 -2.69
C GLY A 300 5.24 6.80 -2.03
N GLN A 301 6.47 6.27 -2.02
CA GLN A 301 7.63 6.96 -1.46
C GLN A 301 8.30 7.82 -2.55
N ALA A 302 8.95 8.93 -2.18
CA ALA A 302 9.77 9.64 -3.15
C ALA A 302 11.09 8.89 -3.38
N ARG A 303 11.49 8.72 -4.65
CA ARG A 303 12.76 8.05 -5.02
C ARG A 303 13.95 8.66 -4.29
N ALA A 304 13.99 9.99 -4.16
CA ALA A 304 15.07 10.70 -3.50
C ALA A 304 15.20 10.32 -2.02
N ASP A 305 14.07 10.26 -1.30
CA ASP A 305 14.01 9.91 0.12
C ASP A 305 14.46 8.47 0.36
N VAL A 306 14.03 7.54 -0.51
CA VAL A 306 14.46 6.14 -0.45
C VAL A 306 15.95 6.00 -0.72
N ILE A 307 16.48 6.72 -1.70
CA ILE A 307 17.92 6.74 -1.97
C ILE A 307 18.67 7.27 -0.74
N GLU A 308 18.26 8.41 -0.19
CA GLU A 308 18.88 9.00 1.01
C GLU A 308 18.89 8.03 2.19
N HIS A 309 17.78 7.36 2.44
CA HIS A 309 17.66 6.32 3.47
C HIS A 309 18.65 5.16 3.24
N ILE A 310 18.74 4.62 2.02
CA ILE A 310 19.72 3.59 1.65
C ILE A 310 21.14 4.08 1.91
N PHE A 311 21.45 5.33 1.57
CA PHE A 311 22.78 5.92 1.81
C PHE A 311 23.13 5.98 3.28
N ASP A 312 22.19 6.44 4.11
CA ASP A 312 22.37 6.53 5.55
C ASP A 312 22.60 5.14 6.16
N LEU A 313 21.79 4.15 5.79
CA LEU A 313 21.96 2.76 6.24
C LEU A 313 23.31 2.17 5.84
N LEU A 314 23.73 2.34 4.59
CA LEU A 314 25.01 1.84 4.10
C LEU A 314 26.18 2.54 4.79
N ARG A 315 26.09 3.85 5.03
CA ARG A 315 27.11 4.63 5.74
C ARG A 315 27.26 4.15 7.18
N ASP A 316 26.15 3.97 7.88
CA ASP A 316 26.14 3.58 9.28
C ASP A 316 26.64 2.14 9.48
N ALA A 317 26.40 1.28 8.48
CA ALA A 317 26.95 -0.07 8.41
C ALA A 317 28.44 -0.13 7.96
N GLY A 318 29.05 1.00 7.60
CA GLY A 318 30.48 1.07 7.22
C GLY A 318 30.78 0.59 5.79
N VAL A 319 29.81 0.64 4.88
CA VAL A 319 30.01 0.32 3.45
C VAL A 319 30.80 1.44 2.76
N LEU A 320 31.86 1.06 2.04
CA LEU A 320 32.94 2.01 1.67
C LEU A 320 32.77 2.67 0.30
N GLY A 321 31.79 2.26 -0.50
CA GLY A 321 31.53 2.85 -1.81
C GLY A 321 30.21 2.40 -2.41
N ILE A 322 29.51 3.34 -3.05
CA ILE A 322 28.25 3.12 -3.76
C ILE A 322 28.47 3.48 -5.23
N MET A 323 28.17 2.53 -6.12
CA MET A 323 28.15 2.75 -7.56
C MET A 323 26.70 2.91 -8.03
N PHE A 324 26.40 4.03 -8.68
CA PHE A 324 25.17 4.18 -9.45
C PHE A 324 25.40 3.69 -10.87
N HIS A 325 24.45 2.94 -11.40
CA HIS A 325 24.45 2.61 -12.81
C HIS A 325 23.29 3.36 -13.47
N ASP A 326 23.61 4.48 -14.09
CA ASP A 326 22.68 5.15 -15.00
C ASP A 326 22.66 4.37 -16.31
N TYR A 327 21.48 3.99 -16.77
CA TYR A 327 21.26 3.39 -18.09
C TYR A 327 21.43 4.44 -19.22
N ASP A 328 22.57 5.11 -19.26
CA ASP A 328 22.92 6.08 -20.29
C ASP A 328 24.40 5.94 -20.67
N THR A 329 24.77 4.82 -21.30
CA THR A 329 26.01 4.71 -22.10
C THR A 329 25.99 3.53 -23.09
N GLU A 330 24.96 3.42 -23.94
CA GLU A 330 25.09 2.62 -25.19
C GLU A 330 25.50 3.44 -26.42
N ASP A 331 25.72 4.77 -26.29
CA ASP A 331 26.21 5.62 -27.38
C ASP A 331 27.52 6.37 -27.03
N ALA A 332 28.52 5.66 -26.51
CA ALA A 332 29.89 6.16 -26.61
C ALA A 332 30.39 5.93 -28.04
N PRO A 333 30.65 6.97 -28.86
CA PRO A 333 31.10 6.78 -30.23
C PRO A 333 32.43 6.03 -30.22
N LYS A 334 32.52 4.97 -31.03
CA LYS A 334 33.78 4.29 -31.35
C LYS A 334 34.73 5.28 -32.04
N GLY A 335 35.44 6.05 -31.24
CA GLY A 335 36.51 6.95 -31.63
C GLY A 335 37.83 6.21 -31.68
N VAL A 336 38.31 6.00 -32.89
CA VAL A 336 39.58 5.35 -33.26
C VAL A 336 40.78 6.21 -32.82
N ARG A 337 41.68 5.57 -32.07
CA ARG A 337 43.16 5.66 -31.97
C ARG A 337 43.88 7.02 -32.06
N HIS A 338 44.81 7.21 -31.12
CA HIS A 338 46.17 7.66 -31.42
C HIS A 338 47.15 6.48 -31.35
#